data_AF-A0A480BQW9-F1
#
_entry.id   AF-A0A480BQW9-F1
#
_cell.length_a   1.000
_cell.length_b   1.000
_cell.length_c   1.000
_cell.angle_alpha   90.00
_cell.angle_beta   90.00
_cell.angle_gamma   90.00
#
_symmetry.space_group_name_H-M   'P 1'
#
loop_
_entity.id
_entity.type
_entity.pdbx_description
1 polymer ?
#
loop_
_entity_poly.entity_id
_entity_poly.type
_entity_poly.pdbx_seq_one_letter_code
_entity_poly.pdbx_strand_id
1 'polypeptide(L)' 'IAGIKLCESYNRQYGRDYRCLMPTNLYGPGDNFHPENSHVIPALIRRFHEAEQSGARQV' A
#
# COMPACT_ATOMS: atom_id res chain seq x y z
N ILE A 1 11.42 15.68 1.65
CA ILE A 1 10.36 15.04 2.46
C ILE A 1 10.53 15.48 3.90
N ALA A 2 9.52 16.10 4.51
CA ALA A 2 9.61 16.69 5.85
C ALA A 2 9.96 15.64 6.94
N GLY A 3 9.38 14.44 6.86
CA GLY A 3 9.65 13.35 7.83
C GLY A 3 11.12 12.92 7.88
N ILE A 4 11.80 12.83 6.73
CA ILE A 4 13.22 12.48 6.67
C ILE A 4 14.07 13.55 7.37
N LYS A 5 13.78 14.84 7.11
CA LYS A 5 14.51 15.96 7.73
C LYS A 5 14.26 16.06 9.24
N LEU A 6 13.06 15.69 9.69
CA LEU A 6 12.75 15.61 11.11
C LEU A 6 13.56 14.50 11.80
N CYS A 7 13.58 13.28 11.24
CA CYS A 7 14.40 12.19 11.78
C CYS A 7 15.89 12.56 11.80
N GLU A 8 16.42 13.15 10.73
CA GLU A 8 17.81 13.61 10.64
C GLU A 8 18.15 14.65 11.72
N SER A 9 17.29 15.66 11.89
CA SER A 9 17.50 16.73 12.88
C SER A 9 17.48 16.18 14.32
N TYR A 10 16.50 15.33 14.65
CA TYR A 10 16.38 14.74 15.99
C TYR A 10 17.54 13.80 16.33
N ASN A 11 18.01 13.02 15.35
CA ASN A 11 19.17 12.16 15.55
C ASN A 11 20.42 13.00 15.85
N ARG A 12 20.64 14.09 15.12
CA ARG A 12 21.77 15.01 15.34
C ARG A 12 21.69 15.76 16.68
N GLN A 13 20.50 16.22 17.06
CA GLN A 13 20.31 17.04 18.25
C GLN A 13 20.29 16.22 19.55
N TYR A 14 19.74 15.00 19.52
CA TYR A 14 19.46 14.23 20.73
C TYR A 14 20.11 12.83 20.76
N GLY A 15 21.02 12.53 19.82
CA GLY A 15 21.71 11.24 19.76
C GLY A 15 20.77 10.05 19.55
N ARG A 16 19.67 10.25 18.83
CA ARG A 16 18.66 9.22 18.54
C ARG A 16 18.98 8.49 17.24
N ASP A 17 18.34 7.33 17.06
CA ASP A 17 18.50 6.48 15.87
C ASP A 17 17.16 6.24 15.18
N TYR A 18 16.49 7.32 14.79
CA TYR A 18 15.26 7.27 14.01
C TYR A 18 15.57 7.07 12.53
N ARG A 19 14.83 6.13 11.91
CA ARG A 19 14.92 5.83 10.49
C ARG A 19 13.58 6.08 9.83
N CYS A 20 13.57 6.87 8.76
CA CYS A 20 12.38 7.10 7.97
C CYS A 20 12.34 6.09 6.82
N LEU A 21 11.29 5.28 6.77
CA LEU A 21 11.03 4.36 5.68
C LEU A 21 10.02 4.98 4.72
N MET A 22 10.26 4.80 3.42
CA MET A 22 9.37 5.28 2.36
C MET A 22 8.91 4.07 1.53
N PRO A 23 7.94 3.28 2.02
CA PRO A 23 7.33 2.27 1.17
C PRO A 23 6.62 2.95 0.00
N THR A 24 6.59 2.29 -1.15
CA THR A 24 5.82 2.74 -2.31
C THR A 24 4.37 2.30 -2.14
N ASN A 25 3.82 1.54 -3.09
CA ASN A 25 2.48 0.97 -2.99
C ASN A 25 2.61 -0.46 -2.44
N LEU A 26 2.09 -0.68 -1.24
CA LEU A 26 2.01 -2.00 -0.64
C LEU A 26 0.74 -2.72 -1.11
N TYR A 27 0.84 -4.02 -1.33
CA TYR A 27 -0.30 -4.90 -1.60
C TYR A 27 -0.01 -6.27 -0.98
N GLY A 28 -1.06 -7.04 -0.63
CA GLY A 28 -0.87 -8.39 -0.11
C GLY A 28 -2.06 -8.95 0.67
N PRO A 29 -1.88 -10.10 1.34
CA PRO A 29 -2.90 -10.69 2.21
C PRO A 29 -3.31 -9.71 3.32
N GLY A 30 -4.62 -9.50 3.48
CA GLY A 30 -5.17 -8.52 4.44
C GLY A 30 -5.40 -7.11 3.89
N ASP A 31 -5.10 -6.87 2.60
CA ASP A 31 -5.48 -5.63 1.92
C ASP A 31 -7.01 -5.56 1.72
N ASN A 32 -7.52 -4.38 1.43
CA ASN A 32 -8.95 -4.16 1.26
C ASN A 32 -9.40 -4.56 -0.16
N PHE A 33 -10.27 -5.57 -0.25
CA PHE A 33 -10.87 -6.04 -1.51
C PHE A 33 -12.28 -5.47 -1.74
N HIS A 34 -12.69 -4.43 -1.02
CA HIS A 34 -14.00 -3.78 -1.20
C HIS A 34 -14.16 -3.25 -2.63
N PRO A 35 -15.34 -3.37 -3.29
CA PRO A 35 -15.44 -3.11 -4.73
C PRO A 35 -15.27 -1.62 -5.08
N GLU A 36 -15.61 -0.73 -4.13
CA GLU A 36 -15.54 0.72 -4.32
C GLU A 36 -14.33 1.38 -3.65
N ASN A 37 -13.68 0.71 -2.68
CA ASN A 37 -12.65 1.30 -1.81
C ASN A 37 -11.40 0.40 -1.69
N SER A 38 -11.06 -0.32 -2.76
CA SER A 38 -9.86 -1.16 -2.84
C SER A 38 -8.70 -0.44 -3.51
N HIS A 39 -7.48 -0.76 -3.09
CA HIS A 39 -6.29 -0.40 -3.85
C HIS A 39 -6.32 -1.07 -5.22
N VAL A 40 -5.62 -0.48 -6.19
CA VAL A 40 -5.68 -0.90 -7.60
C VAL A 40 -5.39 -2.41 -7.77
N ILE A 41 -4.39 -2.95 -7.08
CA ILE A 41 -4.02 -4.37 -7.17
C ILE A 41 -5.12 -5.29 -6.61
N PRO A 42 -5.61 -5.13 -5.36
CA PRO A 42 -6.76 -5.87 -4.85
C PRO A 42 -8.02 -5.77 -5.71
N ALA A 43 -8.32 -4.58 -6.22
CA ALA A 43 -9.48 -4.34 -7.07
C ALA A 43 -9.43 -5.19 -8.34
N LEU A 44 -8.26 -5.23 -9.00
CA LEU A 44 -8.06 -6.04 -10.20
C LEU A 44 -8.16 -7.53 -9.90
N ILE A 45 -7.48 -8.01 -8.84
CA ILE A 45 -7.53 -9.43 -8.44
C ILE A 45 -8.97 -9.88 -8.23
N ARG A 46 -9.77 -9.06 -7.52
CA ARG A 46 -11.17 -9.37 -7.27
C ARG A 46 -11.98 -9.40 -8.56
N ARG A 47 -11.85 -8.41 -9.44
CA ARG A 47 -12.63 -8.34 -10.69
C ARG A 47 -12.33 -9.55 -11.60
N PHE A 48 -11.07 -9.99 -11.68
CA PHE A 48 -10.71 -11.21 -12.40
C PHE A 48 -11.31 -12.46 -11.75
N HIS A 49 -11.29 -12.55 -10.42
CA HIS A 49 -11.89 -13.67 -9.69
C HIS A 49 -13.41 -13.75 -9.90
N GLU A 50 -14.12 -12.62 -9.84
CA GLU A 50 -15.56 -12.55 -10.10
C GLU A 50 -15.90 -12.90 -11.55
N ALA A 51 -15.07 -12.47 -12.51
CA ALA A 51 -15.25 -12.81 -13.92
C ALA A 51 -15.07 -14.31 -14.19
N GLU A 52 -14.09 -14.94 -13.55
CA GLU A 52 -13.90 -16.40 -13.61
C GLU A 52 -15.12 -17.14 -13.02
N GLN A 53 -15.57 -16.75 -11.83
CA GLN A 53 -16.72 -17.38 -11.16
C GLN A 53 -18.03 -17.23 -11.94
N SER A 54 -18.22 -16.09 -12.60
CA SER A 54 -19.42 -15.82 -13.40
C SER A 54 -19.33 -16.33 -14.84
N GLY A 55 -18.18 -16.87 -15.27
CA GLY A 55 -17.94 -17.29 -16.65
C GLY A 55 -17.94 -16.13 -17.65
N ALA A 56 -17.68 -14.91 -17.19
CA ALA A 56 -17.66 -13.73 -18.04
C ALA A 56 -16.47 -13.77 -19.00
N ARG A 57 -16.72 -13.47 -20.29
CA ARG A 57 -15.65 -13.41 -21.32
C ARG A 57 -14.69 -12.23 -21.13
N GLN A 58 -15.06 -11.23 -20.32
CA GLN A 58 -14.29 -10.02 -20.09
C GLN A 58 -14.64 -9.39 -18.74
N VAL A 59 -13.73 -8.54 -18.25
CA VAL A 59 -13.75 -7.89 -16.93
C VAL A 59 -14.06 -6.41 -17.02
#